data_AF-A0A6I7QB67-F1
#
_entry.id   AF-A0A6I7QB67-F1
#
_cell.length_a   1.000
_cell.length_b   1.000
_cell.length_c   1.000
_cell.angle_alpha   90.00
_cell.angle_beta   90.00
_cell.angle_gamma   90.00
#
_symmetry.space_group_name_H-M   'P 1'
#
loop_
_entity.id
_entity.type
_entity.pdbx_description
1 polymer ?
#
loop_
_entity_poly.entity_id
_entity_poly.type
_entity_poly.pdbx_seq_one_letter_code
_entity_poly.pdbx_strand_id
1 'polypeptide(L)'
;MRVYSFLFIFSLLIILSSCGSSTSTDDSIASNIPLSTSNTVTDSDGNSYEVGFNQVSDSQQNPVVKKYDASGELVWEVVHDNSPVDVRAVLVTLDPQNRPWVVFTLNGGSSSNSYLTLRTTSENAFNGVYQSNYGQGGGPSVSVITRLNPENGVIERGTFLTARLNNGNTNTYRVRGIGVADGFVRVHGESAFRPPHTGTSFVSHPGANEFGPCGFFLNQLDLNVNLTEVVESDLLTIEEASTLPNTAWNPDCSVRQ
;
A
#
# COMPACT_ATOMS: atom_id res chain seq x y z
N MET A 1 -61.97 60.67 24.76
CA MET A 1 -61.25 61.01 23.53
C MET A 1 -59.80 61.33 23.91
N ARG A 2 -58.91 60.33 23.86
CA ARG A 2 -57.46 60.50 24.01
C ARG A 2 -56.79 59.55 23.03
N VAL A 3 -56.06 60.13 22.09
CA VAL A 3 -55.31 59.46 21.03
C VAL A 3 -53.93 59.12 21.61
N TYR A 4 -53.52 57.85 21.53
CA TYR A 4 -52.12 57.47 21.75
C TYR A 4 -51.57 56.89 20.45
N SER A 5 -50.68 57.67 19.85
CA SER A 5 -49.89 57.37 18.67
C SER A 5 -48.70 56.50 19.10
N PHE A 6 -48.65 55.25 18.66
CA PHE A 6 -47.49 54.38 18.86
C PHE A 6 -46.63 54.38 17.58
N LEU A 7 -45.43 54.97 17.69
CA LEU A 7 -44.36 54.88 16.70
C LEU A 7 -43.83 53.43 16.64
N PHE A 8 -43.86 52.82 15.45
CA PHE A 8 -43.15 51.58 15.17
C PHE A 8 -41.75 51.91 14.64
N ILE A 9 -40.71 51.61 15.43
CA ILE A 9 -39.31 51.69 14.99
C ILE A 9 -38.93 50.33 14.40
N PHE A 10 -38.75 50.26 13.09
CA PHE A 10 -38.20 49.10 12.40
C PHE A 10 -36.67 49.13 12.54
N SER A 11 -36.13 48.34 13.47
CA SER A 11 -34.69 48.11 13.60
C SER A 11 -34.25 47.10 12.54
N LEU A 12 -33.60 47.61 11.48
CA LEU A 12 -32.96 46.81 10.44
C LEU A 12 -31.68 46.18 10.99
N LEU A 13 -31.73 44.89 11.32
CA LEU A 13 -30.58 44.12 11.77
C LEU A 13 -29.78 43.64 10.55
N ILE A 14 -28.65 44.28 10.25
CA ILE A 14 -27.71 43.84 9.22
C ILE A 14 -26.84 42.74 9.82
N ILE A 15 -27.14 41.48 9.50
CA ILE A 15 -26.27 40.34 9.84
C ILE A 15 -25.12 40.35 8.83
N LEU A 16 -23.96 40.84 9.27
CA LEU A 16 -22.70 40.64 8.57
C LEU A 16 -22.32 39.17 8.73
N SER A 17 -22.55 38.36 7.70
CA SER A 17 -21.94 37.03 7.59
C SER A 17 -20.43 37.22 7.42
N SER A 18 -19.69 37.12 8.52
CA SER A 18 -18.25 36.93 8.44
C SER A 18 -18.00 35.56 7.81
N CYS A 19 -17.52 35.56 6.58
CA CYS A 19 -16.90 34.37 6.00
C CYS A 19 -15.56 34.17 6.72
N GLY A 20 -15.64 33.58 7.91
CA GLY A 20 -14.47 33.03 8.58
C GLY A 20 -14.00 31.86 7.73
N SER A 21 -12.89 32.09 7.01
CA SER A 21 -12.07 31.03 6.43
C SER A 21 -11.60 30.14 7.59
N SER A 22 -12.36 29.08 7.87
CA SER A 22 -11.90 27.95 8.65
C SER A 22 -11.04 27.08 7.74
N THR A 23 -9.73 27.31 7.74
CA THR A 23 -8.78 26.30 7.30
C THR A 23 -8.72 25.22 8.38
N SER A 24 -9.64 24.27 8.36
CA SER A 24 -9.54 23.02 9.11
C SER A 24 -10.41 21.92 8.50
N THR A 25 -9.74 20.98 7.84
CA THR A 25 -9.88 19.51 7.86
C THR A 25 -8.98 19.04 6.73
N ASP A 26 -7.81 18.48 7.01
CA ASP A 26 -7.66 17.02 6.92
C ASP A 26 -8.55 16.44 5.81
N ASP A 27 -8.16 16.72 4.57
CA ASP A 27 -8.76 16.14 3.36
C ASP A 27 -7.99 14.87 2.95
N SER A 28 -7.32 14.20 3.92
CA SER A 28 -6.73 12.89 3.68
C SER A 28 -7.86 11.89 3.55
N ILE A 29 -7.96 11.25 2.39
CA ILE A 29 -9.07 10.39 1.98
C ILE A 29 -9.16 9.11 2.86
N ALA A 30 -8.20 8.90 3.77
CA ALA A 30 -8.01 7.69 4.52
C ALA A 30 -7.29 7.92 5.89
N SER A 31 -7.64 8.94 6.66
CA SER A 31 -6.89 9.33 7.87
C SER A 31 -6.69 8.22 8.93
N ASN A 32 -7.43 7.10 8.90
CA ASN A 32 -7.34 6.01 9.88
C ASN A 32 -7.22 4.58 9.31
N ILE A 33 -6.52 4.35 8.20
CA ILE A 33 -6.24 2.97 7.76
C ILE A 33 -5.15 2.34 8.66
N PRO A 34 -5.46 1.29 9.45
CA PRO A 34 -4.46 0.63 10.27
C PRO A 34 -3.45 -0.12 9.40
N LEU A 35 -2.18 0.11 9.66
CA LEU A 35 -1.08 -0.56 8.97
C LEU A 35 -0.63 -1.80 9.73
N SER A 36 -0.40 -2.87 8.97
CA SER A 36 0.31 -4.06 9.40
C SER A 36 1.75 -4.02 8.88
N THR A 37 2.69 -4.26 9.79
CA THR A 37 4.10 -4.59 9.51
C THR A 37 4.38 -6.07 9.77
N SER A 38 3.32 -6.88 9.98
CA SER A 38 3.40 -8.27 10.43
C SER A 38 3.41 -9.25 9.26
N ASN A 39 4.03 -10.40 9.48
CA ASN A 39 3.95 -11.57 8.61
C ASN A 39 2.83 -12.55 9.02
N THR A 40 2.03 -12.20 10.03
CA THR A 40 0.87 -12.97 10.48
C THR A 40 -0.33 -12.06 10.76
N VAL A 41 -1.54 -12.57 10.55
CA VAL A 41 -2.80 -11.89 10.90
C VAL A 41 -3.89 -12.92 11.20
N THR A 42 -4.85 -12.57 12.06
CA THR A 42 -6.01 -13.42 12.39
C THR A 42 -7.30 -12.70 12.00
N ASP A 43 -8.21 -13.41 11.34
CA ASP A 43 -9.52 -12.90 10.95
C ASP A 43 -10.53 -12.92 12.09
N SER A 44 -11.72 -12.35 11.87
CA SER A 44 -12.75 -12.30 12.91
C SER A 44 -13.33 -13.67 13.29
N ASP A 45 -13.14 -14.69 12.46
CA ASP A 45 -13.60 -16.06 12.70
C ASP A 45 -12.54 -16.90 13.42
N GLY A 46 -11.35 -16.33 13.65
CA GLY A 46 -10.22 -16.96 14.32
C GLY A 46 -9.26 -17.68 13.37
N ASN A 47 -9.49 -17.67 12.05
CA ASN A 47 -8.52 -18.22 11.11
C ASN A 47 -7.28 -17.33 11.07
N SER A 48 -6.10 -17.92 11.02
CA SER A 48 -4.85 -17.19 10.90
C SER A 48 -4.21 -17.36 9.53
N TYR A 49 -3.54 -16.31 9.08
CA TYR A 49 -2.76 -16.29 7.86
C TYR A 49 -1.30 -16.04 8.23
N GLU A 50 -0.40 -16.85 7.69
CA GLU A 50 1.05 -16.70 7.86
C GLU A 50 1.72 -16.57 6.50
N VAL A 51 2.64 -15.62 6.37
CA VAL A 51 3.43 -15.40 5.15
C VAL A 51 4.92 -15.55 5.41
N GLY A 52 5.62 -16.08 4.41
CA GLY A 52 7.07 -16.24 4.47
C GLY A 52 7.65 -16.77 3.17
N PHE A 53 8.70 -17.59 3.31
CA PHE A 53 9.33 -18.26 2.18
C PHE A 53 9.92 -19.62 2.57
N ASN A 54 9.97 -20.52 1.60
CA ASN A 54 10.74 -21.75 1.66
C ASN A 54 12.14 -21.50 1.08
N GLN A 55 13.18 -21.84 1.83
CA GLN A 55 14.55 -21.85 1.31
C GLN A 55 14.76 -23.12 0.46
N VAL A 56 14.91 -22.97 -0.86
CA VAL A 56 15.06 -24.10 -1.79
C VAL A 56 16.52 -24.41 -2.10
N SER A 57 17.34 -23.36 -2.26
CA SER A 57 18.79 -23.44 -2.40
C SER A 57 19.43 -22.15 -1.90
N ASP A 58 20.76 -22.06 -1.82
CA ASP A 58 21.46 -20.85 -1.33
C ASP A 58 21.09 -19.56 -2.09
N SER A 59 20.59 -19.68 -3.32
CA SER A 59 20.20 -18.56 -4.18
C SER A 59 18.75 -18.64 -4.66
N GLN A 60 17.90 -19.40 -3.98
CA GLN A 60 16.50 -19.52 -4.35
C GLN A 60 15.59 -19.63 -3.13
N GLN A 61 14.63 -18.73 -3.06
CA GLN A 61 13.56 -18.70 -2.08
C GLN A 61 12.22 -18.57 -2.77
N ASN A 62 11.27 -19.38 -2.30
CA ASN A 62 9.93 -19.44 -2.87
C ASN A 62 8.91 -18.91 -1.84
N PRO A 63 8.05 -17.94 -2.19
CA PRO A 63 7.11 -17.34 -1.27
C PRO A 63 6.02 -18.34 -0.89
N VAL A 64 5.68 -18.41 0.38
CA VAL A 64 4.62 -19.27 0.89
C VAL A 64 3.61 -18.45 1.68
N VAL A 65 2.33 -18.75 1.47
CA VAL A 65 1.22 -18.24 2.26
C VAL A 65 0.43 -19.44 2.80
N LYS A 66 0.09 -19.39 4.08
CA LYS A 66 -0.64 -20.45 4.78
C LYS A 66 -1.88 -19.88 5.42
N LYS A 67 -2.94 -20.69 5.47
CA LYS A 67 -4.13 -20.43 6.30
C LYS A 67 -4.29 -21.56 7.30
N TYR A 68 -4.53 -21.20 8.55
CA TYR A 68 -4.94 -22.11 9.61
C TYR A 68 -6.34 -21.74 10.07
N ASP A 69 -7.11 -22.74 10.51
CA ASP A 69 -8.41 -22.49 11.12
C ASP A 69 -8.28 -22.01 12.58
N ALA A 70 -9.41 -21.72 13.22
CA ALA A 70 -9.45 -21.27 14.61
C ALA A 70 -8.94 -22.30 15.63
N SER A 71 -8.79 -23.57 15.25
CA SER A 71 -8.18 -24.61 16.08
C SER A 71 -6.67 -24.73 15.89
N GLY A 72 -6.12 -24.03 14.89
CA GLY A 72 -4.72 -24.09 14.48
C GLY A 72 -4.43 -25.19 13.45
N GLU A 73 -5.45 -25.80 12.85
CA GLU A 73 -5.26 -26.80 11.79
C GLU A 73 -4.98 -26.12 10.45
N LEU A 74 -4.01 -26.62 9.68
CA LEU A 74 -3.68 -26.09 8.36
C LEU A 74 -4.83 -26.35 7.37
N VAL A 75 -5.44 -25.28 6.86
CA VAL A 75 -6.50 -25.34 5.85
C VAL A 75 -5.90 -25.41 4.45
N TRP A 76 -4.96 -24.52 4.14
CA TRP A 76 -4.25 -24.53 2.87
C TRP A 76 -2.86 -23.90 2.98
N GLU A 77 -1.98 -24.30 2.06
CA GLU A 77 -0.65 -23.74 1.86
C GLU A 77 -0.44 -23.54 0.35
N VAL A 78 0.01 -22.34 -0.06
CA VAL A 78 0.27 -22.01 -1.46
C VAL A 78 1.68 -21.45 -1.62
N VAL A 79 2.45 -22.06 -2.52
CA VAL A 79 3.72 -21.52 -3.02
C VAL A 79 3.45 -20.69 -4.26
N HIS A 80 3.62 -19.37 -4.16
CA HIS A 80 3.18 -18.45 -5.21
C HIS A 80 4.17 -18.26 -6.35
N ASP A 81 5.45 -18.53 -6.14
CA ASP A 81 6.48 -18.48 -7.18
C ASP A 81 7.49 -19.60 -6.95
N ASN A 82 8.00 -20.17 -8.03
CA ASN A 82 9.05 -21.19 -7.99
C ASN A 82 10.14 -20.92 -9.03
N SER A 83 10.25 -19.67 -9.47
CA SER A 83 11.24 -19.25 -10.44
C SER A 83 12.64 -19.23 -9.79
N PRO A 84 13.72 -19.16 -10.59
CA PRO A 84 15.09 -19.15 -10.08
C PRO A 84 15.52 -17.86 -9.34
N VAL A 85 14.61 -16.93 -9.08
CA VAL A 85 14.91 -15.67 -8.35
C VAL A 85 14.34 -15.73 -6.94
N ASP A 86 14.95 -14.98 -6.03
CA ASP A 86 14.47 -14.89 -4.65
C ASP A 86 13.16 -14.11 -4.58
N VAL A 87 12.08 -14.83 -4.29
CA VAL A 87 10.77 -14.24 -4.01
C VAL A 87 10.33 -14.61 -2.59
N ARG A 88 9.82 -13.62 -1.86
CA ARG A 88 9.36 -13.78 -0.47
C ARG A 88 7.99 -13.16 -0.29
N ALA A 89 7.11 -13.80 0.48
CA ALA A 89 5.95 -13.13 1.05
C ALA A 89 6.37 -12.50 2.38
N VAL A 90 6.17 -11.20 2.55
CA VAL A 90 6.81 -10.44 3.64
C VAL A 90 5.82 -9.76 4.59
N LEU A 91 4.63 -9.41 4.13
CA LEU A 91 3.60 -8.75 4.95
C LEU A 91 2.24 -9.32 4.63
N VAL A 92 1.37 -9.34 5.63
CA VAL A 92 -0.04 -9.69 5.47
C VAL A 92 -0.93 -8.78 6.31
N THR A 93 -2.09 -8.44 5.75
CA THR A 93 -3.19 -7.78 6.45
C THR A 93 -4.53 -8.33 5.94
N LEU A 94 -5.63 -7.93 6.57
CA LEU A 94 -6.99 -8.27 6.15
C LEU A 94 -7.73 -7.01 5.74
N ASP A 95 -8.63 -7.14 4.77
CA ASP A 95 -9.65 -6.13 4.54
C ASP A 95 -10.86 -6.33 5.47
N PRO A 96 -11.84 -5.39 5.51
CA PRO A 96 -13.02 -5.53 6.36
C PRO A 96 -13.93 -6.72 6.03
N GLN A 97 -13.64 -7.49 4.97
CA GLN A 97 -14.33 -8.74 4.60
C GLN A 97 -13.47 -9.98 4.90
N ASN A 98 -12.43 -9.85 5.72
CA ASN A 98 -11.48 -10.92 6.06
C ASN A 98 -10.75 -11.51 4.86
N ARG A 99 -10.62 -10.78 3.75
CA ARG A 99 -9.80 -11.25 2.62
C ARG A 99 -8.34 -10.89 2.89
N PRO A 100 -7.40 -11.84 2.73
CA PRO A 100 -5.99 -11.58 2.93
C PRO A 100 -5.39 -10.73 1.81
N TRP A 101 -4.61 -9.74 2.22
CA TRP A 101 -3.78 -8.89 1.38
C TRP A 101 -2.31 -9.14 1.71
N VAL A 102 -1.54 -9.56 0.71
CA VAL A 102 -0.16 -9.99 0.87
C VAL A 102 0.77 -9.11 0.06
N VAL A 103 1.91 -8.78 0.66
CA VAL A 103 3.04 -8.15 -0.03
C VAL A 103 4.08 -9.22 -0.33
N PHE A 104 4.46 -9.32 -1.59
CA PHE A 104 5.62 -10.09 -2.03
C PHE A 104 6.77 -9.16 -2.40
N THR A 105 8.00 -9.61 -2.15
CA THR A 105 9.23 -8.97 -2.64
C THR A 105 9.91 -9.88 -3.63
N LEU A 106 10.45 -9.31 -4.71
CA LEU A 106 11.18 -10.03 -5.74
C LEU A 106 12.56 -9.41 -5.91
N ASN A 107 13.61 -10.19 -5.67
CA ASN A 107 14.99 -9.73 -5.78
C ASN A 107 15.64 -10.25 -7.05
N GLY A 108 16.42 -9.40 -7.73
CA GLY A 108 17.29 -9.84 -8.82
C GLY A 108 16.60 -9.95 -10.18
N GLY A 109 15.62 -9.08 -10.46
CA GLY A 109 14.89 -9.05 -11.73
C GLY A 109 15.80 -9.29 -12.95
N SER A 110 15.39 -10.22 -13.82
CA SER A 110 16.00 -10.46 -15.12
C SER A 110 15.31 -9.60 -16.18
N SER A 111 15.85 -9.49 -17.39
CA SER A 111 15.17 -8.83 -18.52
C SER A 111 14.23 -9.76 -19.31
N SER A 112 14.06 -11.02 -18.90
CA SER A 112 13.17 -11.93 -19.61
C SER A 112 11.75 -11.96 -19.02
N ASN A 113 10.76 -11.95 -19.91
CA ASN A 113 9.33 -12.06 -19.59
C ASN A 113 8.91 -13.38 -18.89
N SER A 114 9.86 -14.26 -18.56
CA SER A 114 9.64 -15.59 -17.98
C SER A 114 9.78 -15.64 -16.45
N TYR A 115 10.34 -14.62 -15.83
CA TYR A 115 10.35 -14.45 -14.37
C TYR A 115 9.08 -13.68 -14.00
N LEU A 116 8.42 -14.04 -12.88
CA LEU A 116 7.03 -13.67 -12.51
C LEU A 116 5.94 -14.66 -12.92
N THR A 117 6.22 -15.96 -12.87
CA THR A 117 5.09 -16.90 -12.91
C THR A 117 4.52 -16.98 -11.49
N LEU A 118 3.71 -16.00 -11.10
CA LEU A 118 2.84 -16.16 -9.94
C LEU A 118 1.84 -17.27 -10.30
N ARG A 119 2.19 -18.51 -10.00
CA ARG A 119 1.54 -19.74 -10.51
C ARG A 119 0.17 -20.05 -9.89
N THR A 120 -0.43 -19.05 -9.28
CA THR A 120 -1.77 -19.09 -8.67
C THR A 120 -2.47 -17.76 -8.91
N THR A 121 -2.51 -17.31 -10.17
CA THR A 121 -3.26 -16.14 -10.57
C THR A 121 -4.56 -16.56 -11.24
N SER A 122 -5.65 -15.88 -10.90
CA SER A 122 -6.81 -15.85 -11.80
C SER A 122 -6.38 -15.21 -13.13
N GLU A 123 -7.00 -15.64 -14.24
CA GLU A 123 -6.65 -15.23 -15.62
C GLU A 123 -6.53 -13.71 -15.82
N ASN A 124 -7.12 -12.90 -14.93
CA ASN A 124 -7.16 -11.44 -15.01
C ASN A 124 -6.62 -10.71 -13.76
N ALA A 125 -5.89 -11.39 -12.87
CA ALA A 125 -5.44 -10.79 -11.61
C ALA A 125 -4.64 -9.49 -11.77
N PHE A 126 -3.89 -9.34 -12.87
CA PHE A 126 -3.05 -8.18 -13.17
C PHE A 126 -3.57 -7.35 -14.36
N ASN A 127 -4.81 -7.60 -14.82
CA ASN A 127 -5.41 -6.83 -15.90
C ASN A 127 -5.98 -5.50 -15.38
N GLY A 128 -5.69 -4.39 -16.07
CA GLY A 128 -6.25 -3.08 -15.74
C GLY A 128 -5.82 -2.51 -14.38
N VAL A 129 -4.71 -2.99 -13.83
CA VAL A 129 -4.10 -2.50 -12.58
C VAL A 129 -3.06 -1.43 -12.85
N TYR A 130 -2.70 -0.65 -11.83
CA TYR A 130 -1.78 0.49 -11.89
C TYR A 130 -0.44 0.14 -12.55
N GLN A 131 0.15 -1.00 -12.16
CA GLN A 131 1.30 -1.59 -12.84
C GLN A 131 1.14 -3.11 -12.93
N SER A 132 0.90 -3.62 -14.14
CA SER A 132 0.75 -5.06 -14.39
C SER A 132 2.07 -5.82 -14.48
N ASN A 133 3.19 -5.11 -14.55
CA ASN A 133 4.53 -5.67 -14.62
C ASN A 133 5.56 -4.72 -13.99
N TYR A 134 6.72 -5.28 -13.64
CA TYR A 134 7.85 -4.52 -13.10
C TYR A 134 8.60 -3.69 -14.15
N GLY A 135 8.37 -3.86 -15.45
CA GLY A 135 9.04 -3.11 -16.53
C GLY A 135 10.47 -3.57 -16.84
N GLN A 136 11.25 -2.70 -17.50
CA GLN A 136 12.63 -2.98 -17.90
C GLN A 136 13.64 -2.61 -16.81
N GLY A 137 14.77 -3.30 -16.78
CA GLY A 137 15.81 -3.14 -15.76
C GLY A 137 16.05 -4.46 -15.03
N GLY A 138 17.26 -4.63 -14.48
CA GLY A 138 17.62 -5.87 -13.79
C GLY A 138 18.49 -5.64 -12.57
N GLY A 139 18.33 -6.49 -11.55
CA GLY A 139 19.02 -6.37 -10.25
C GLY A 139 18.19 -5.82 -9.08
N PRO A 140 17.33 -4.79 -9.24
CA PRO A 140 16.54 -4.22 -8.14
C PRO A 140 15.56 -5.18 -7.47
N SER A 141 15.16 -4.80 -6.25
CA SER A 141 14.10 -5.46 -5.48
C SER A 141 12.77 -4.73 -5.65
N VAL A 142 11.73 -5.41 -6.15
CA VAL A 142 10.40 -4.80 -6.36
C VAL A 142 9.37 -5.43 -5.43
N SER A 143 8.31 -4.68 -5.13
CA SER A 143 7.19 -5.17 -4.33
C SER A 143 5.98 -5.47 -5.20
N VAL A 144 5.20 -6.47 -4.81
CA VAL A 144 3.90 -6.80 -5.42
C VAL A 144 2.87 -6.87 -4.30
N ILE A 145 1.78 -6.13 -4.46
CA ILE A 145 0.64 -6.18 -3.54
C ILE A 145 -0.43 -7.03 -4.19
N THR A 146 -0.98 -7.97 -3.45
CA THR A 146 -2.01 -8.88 -3.94
C THR A 146 -3.15 -9.04 -2.95
N ARG A 147 -4.37 -9.18 -3.47
CA ARG A 147 -5.51 -9.74 -2.72
C ARG A 147 -5.66 -11.21 -3.08
N LEU A 148 -5.75 -12.07 -2.07
CA LEU A 148 -5.98 -13.51 -2.26
C LEU A 148 -7.43 -13.88 -1.94
N ASN A 149 -7.87 -14.97 -2.55
CA ASN A 149 -9.10 -15.65 -2.21
C ASN A 149 -8.89 -16.40 -0.86
N PRO A 150 -9.71 -16.14 0.17
CA PRO A 150 -9.51 -16.72 1.51
C PRO A 150 -9.76 -18.23 1.57
N GLU A 151 -10.42 -18.83 0.57
CA GLU A 151 -10.76 -20.26 0.54
C GLU A 151 -9.62 -21.12 0.00
N ASN A 152 -8.79 -20.59 -0.90
CA ASN A 152 -7.79 -21.38 -1.62
C ASN A 152 -6.45 -20.67 -1.86
N GLY A 153 -6.28 -19.45 -1.37
CA GLY A 153 -5.06 -18.68 -1.52
C GLY A 153 -4.80 -18.15 -2.94
N VAL A 154 -5.66 -18.37 -3.93
CA VAL A 154 -5.46 -17.89 -5.30
C VAL A 154 -5.45 -16.35 -5.35
N ILE A 155 -4.50 -15.77 -6.07
CA ILE A 155 -4.44 -14.32 -6.29
C ILE A 155 -5.60 -13.89 -7.20
N GLU A 156 -6.48 -13.06 -6.66
CA GLU A 156 -7.61 -12.48 -7.38
C GLU A 156 -7.26 -11.14 -8.02
N ARG A 157 -6.32 -10.41 -7.42
CA ARG A 157 -5.90 -9.09 -7.89
C ARG A 157 -4.49 -8.78 -7.43
N GLY A 158 -3.67 -8.14 -8.25
CA GLY A 158 -2.36 -7.66 -7.82
C GLY A 158 -1.79 -6.55 -8.67
N THR A 159 -0.89 -5.75 -8.09
CA THR A 159 -0.13 -4.72 -8.79
C THR A 159 1.32 -4.71 -8.34
N PHE A 160 2.21 -4.35 -9.24
CA PHE A 160 3.60 -4.04 -8.92
C PHE A 160 3.70 -2.64 -8.33
N LEU A 161 4.68 -2.44 -7.46
CA LEU A 161 5.17 -1.14 -7.05
C LEU A 161 6.68 -1.10 -7.27
N THR A 162 7.13 -0.10 -8.03
CA THR A 162 8.53 0.05 -8.45
C THR A 162 8.97 1.49 -8.31
N ALA A 163 10.26 1.71 -8.04
CA ALA A 163 10.89 2.99 -8.30
C ALA A 163 11.37 3.03 -9.75
N ARG A 164 11.63 4.22 -10.31
CA ARG A 164 12.19 4.36 -11.67
C ARG A 164 13.39 5.28 -11.69
N LEU A 165 14.45 4.88 -12.37
CA LEU A 165 15.60 5.74 -12.70
C LEU A 165 15.24 6.77 -13.78
N ASN A 166 16.11 7.76 -13.99
CA ASN A 166 15.94 8.80 -15.02
C ASN A 166 15.80 8.24 -16.45
N ASN A 167 16.37 7.06 -16.71
CA ASN A 167 16.27 6.38 -18.01
C ASN A 167 15.03 5.48 -18.15
N GLY A 168 14.11 5.49 -17.16
CA GLY A 168 12.91 4.66 -17.15
C GLY A 168 13.11 3.22 -16.67
N ASN A 169 14.35 2.81 -16.36
CA ASN A 169 14.60 1.48 -15.80
C ASN A 169 14.05 1.39 -14.38
N THR A 170 13.55 0.20 -14.04
CA THR A 170 13.12 -0.18 -12.71
C THR A 170 14.25 0.01 -11.71
N ASN A 171 13.89 0.47 -10.52
CA ASN A 171 14.73 0.49 -9.34
C ASN A 171 13.95 0.00 -8.12
N THR A 172 14.64 -0.15 -7.00
CA THR A 172 14.14 -0.80 -5.80
C THR A 172 12.99 -0.01 -5.18
N TYR A 173 11.90 -0.72 -4.89
CA TYR A 173 10.79 -0.22 -4.08
C TYR A 173 10.35 -1.29 -3.10
N ARG A 174 10.40 -0.97 -1.80
CA ARG A 174 10.09 -1.90 -0.72
C ARG A 174 8.87 -1.42 0.03
N VAL A 175 7.84 -2.24 0.09
CA VAL A 175 6.71 -2.00 1.00
C VAL A 175 7.11 -2.46 2.40
N ARG A 176 6.89 -1.59 3.38
CA ARG A 176 7.22 -1.78 4.80
C ARG A 176 5.99 -1.86 5.70
N GLY A 177 4.87 -1.31 5.26
CA GLY A 177 3.57 -1.48 5.91
C GLY A 177 2.44 -1.51 4.90
N ILE A 178 1.39 -2.28 5.19
CA ILE A 178 0.19 -2.37 4.37
C ILE A 178 -1.08 -2.34 5.22
N GLY A 179 -2.10 -1.63 4.77
CA GLY A 179 -3.41 -1.56 5.42
C GLY A 179 -4.52 -1.45 4.39
N VAL A 180 -5.72 -1.95 4.73
CA VAL A 180 -6.87 -1.91 3.82
C VAL A 180 -8.12 -1.52 4.60
N ALA A 181 -8.69 -0.37 4.26
CA ALA A 181 -9.99 0.07 4.78
C ALA A 181 -10.61 1.06 3.80
N ASP A 182 -11.92 1.32 3.96
CA ASP A 182 -12.64 2.40 3.26
C ASP A 182 -12.51 2.41 1.72
N GLY A 183 -12.27 1.23 1.12
CA GLY A 183 -12.08 1.11 -0.33
C GLY A 183 -10.68 1.48 -0.83
N PHE A 184 -9.71 1.62 0.08
CA PHE A 184 -8.32 1.93 -0.22
C PHE A 184 -7.35 0.88 0.35
N VAL A 185 -6.19 0.81 -0.28
CA VAL A 185 -5.03 0.04 0.13
C VAL A 185 -3.92 1.04 0.40
N ARG A 186 -3.59 1.23 1.67
CA ARG A 186 -2.49 2.10 2.10
C ARG A 186 -1.19 1.33 2.17
N VAL A 187 -0.13 1.98 1.71
CA VAL A 187 1.21 1.42 1.63
C VAL A 187 2.20 2.41 2.20
N HIS A 188 3.00 1.94 3.15
CA HIS A 188 4.23 2.61 3.57
C HIS A 188 5.41 2.04 2.80
N GLY A 189 6.08 2.86 2.01
CA GLY A 189 7.09 2.46 1.05
C GLY A 189 8.44 3.13 1.23
N GLU A 190 9.50 2.41 0.87
CA GLU A 190 10.84 2.92 0.67
C GLU A 190 11.20 2.83 -0.82
N SER A 191 11.43 3.98 -1.44
CA SER A 191 11.84 4.08 -2.84
C SER A 191 13.30 4.47 -2.96
N ALA A 192 14.11 3.62 -3.58
CA ALA A 192 15.55 3.86 -3.76
C ALA A 192 15.86 4.96 -4.81
N PHE A 193 14.86 5.41 -5.55
CA PHE A 193 14.93 6.59 -6.43
C PHE A 193 13.52 7.20 -6.53
N ARG A 194 13.02 7.55 -7.72
CA ARG A 194 11.72 8.20 -7.88
C ARG A 194 10.55 7.24 -7.62
N PRO A 195 9.73 7.47 -6.57
CA PRO A 195 8.57 6.64 -6.28
C PRO A 195 7.43 6.91 -7.28
N PRO A 196 6.42 6.03 -7.32
CA PRO A 196 5.19 6.27 -8.06
C PRO A 196 4.45 7.50 -7.52
N HIS A 197 3.73 8.22 -8.39
CA HIS A 197 2.81 9.30 -8.06
C HIS A 197 1.35 8.93 -8.37
N THR A 198 0.43 9.84 -8.09
CA THR A 198 -1.01 9.66 -8.35
C THR A 198 -1.34 9.43 -9.83
N GLY A 199 -2.38 8.64 -10.10
CA GLY A 199 -2.91 8.34 -11.42
C GLY A 199 -3.04 6.84 -11.69
N THR A 200 -3.40 6.48 -12.92
CA THR A 200 -3.70 5.10 -13.34
C THR A 200 -2.51 4.35 -13.95
N SER A 201 -1.34 4.98 -14.00
CA SER A 201 -0.11 4.41 -14.54
C SER A 201 1.10 5.07 -13.89
N PHE A 202 2.24 4.39 -13.88
CA PHE A 202 3.46 4.95 -13.30
C PHE A 202 3.83 6.31 -13.90
N VAL A 203 3.91 7.30 -13.01
CA VAL A 203 4.61 8.56 -13.19
C VAL A 203 5.49 8.81 -11.96
N SER A 204 6.62 9.48 -12.14
CA SER A 204 7.50 9.80 -11.02
C SER A 204 6.89 10.88 -10.13
N HIS A 205 7.01 10.72 -8.81
CA HIS A 205 6.62 11.74 -7.85
C HIS A 205 7.37 13.06 -8.14
N PRO A 206 6.68 14.20 -8.34
CA PRO A 206 7.31 15.45 -8.76
C PRO A 206 8.27 16.02 -7.71
N GLY A 207 8.03 15.72 -6.43
CA GLY A 207 8.92 16.07 -5.31
C GLY A 207 10.17 15.19 -5.18
N ALA A 208 10.32 14.12 -5.98
CA ALA A 208 11.46 13.20 -5.88
C ALA A 208 12.55 13.57 -6.89
N ASN A 209 13.63 14.18 -6.39
CA ASN A 209 14.76 14.64 -7.20
C ASN A 209 15.74 13.49 -7.52
N GLU A 210 16.53 13.03 -6.52
CA GLU A 210 17.54 11.96 -6.71
C GLU A 210 17.64 11.00 -5.52
N PHE A 211 17.82 11.47 -4.27
CA PHE A 211 17.88 10.60 -3.08
C PHE A 211 17.08 11.19 -1.92
N GLY A 212 16.29 10.34 -1.26
CA GLY A 212 15.63 10.74 -0.02
C GLY A 212 16.60 10.80 1.17
N PRO A 213 16.19 11.45 2.27
CA PRO A 213 17.07 11.75 3.41
C PRO A 213 17.64 10.50 4.10
N CYS A 214 16.99 9.34 3.97
CA CYS A 214 17.43 8.06 4.52
C CYS A 214 18.27 7.22 3.53
N GLY A 215 18.70 7.81 2.41
CA GLY A 215 19.21 7.05 1.24
C GLY A 215 18.11 6.42 0.39
N PHE A 216 16.85 6.64 0.78
CA PHE A 216 15.62 6.29 0.07
C PHE A 216 14.56 7.35 0.40
N PHE A 217 13.60 7.51 -0.50
CA PHE A 217 12.39 8.28 -0.24
C PHE A 217 11.45 7.43 0.60
N LEU A 218 11.01 7.98 1.72
CA LEU A 218 9.87 7.46 2.47
C LEU A 218 8.61 7.98 1.78
N ASN A 219 7.64 7.11 1.54
CA ASN A 219 6.41 7.55 0.94
C ASN A 219 5.20 6.76 1.43
N GLN A 220 4.06 7.44 1.47
CA GLN A 220 2.74 6.82 1.63
C GLN A 220 2.05 6.80 0.28
N LEU A 221 1.52 5.65 -0.13
CA LEU A 221 0.64 5.55 -1.28
C LEU A 221 -0.70 5.01 -0.82
N ASP A 222 -1.77 5.65 -1.27
CA ASP A 222 -3.11 5.07 -1.18
C ASP A 222 -3.57 4.70 -2.57
N LEU A 223 -3.78 3.40 -2.77
CA LEU A 223 -4.37 2.87 -3.99
C LEU A 223 -5.86 2.63 -3.75
N ASN A 224 -6.67 2.71 -4.79
CA ASN A 224 -8.02 2.15 -4.67
C ASN A 224 -7.95 0.62 -4.44
N VAL A 225 -8.99 0.04 -3.85
CA VAL A 225 -9.04 -1.41 -3.53
C VAL A 225 -9.02 -2.32 -4.76
N ASN A 226 -9.22 -1.74 -5.95
CA ASN A 226 -9.09 -2.42 -7.24
C ASN A 226 -7.66 -2.29 -7.81
N LEU A 227 -6.73 -1.65 -7.10
CA LEU A 227 -5.35 -1.47 -7.52
C LEU A 227 -5.21 -0.85 -8.92
N THR A 228 -6.18 -0.08 -9.41
CA THR A 228 -6.14 0.52 -10.77
C THR A 228 -5.51 1.90 -10.78
N GLU A 229 -5.39 2.52 -9.62
CA GLU A 229 -5.01 3.91 -9.46
C GLU A 229 -4.34 4.13 -8.11
N VAL A 230 -3.26 4.91 -8.11
CA VAL A 230 -2.73 5.58 -6.92
C VAL A 230 -3.54 6.87 -6.77
N VAL A 231 -4.33 6.97 -5.72
CA VAL A 231 -5.22 8.10 -5.44
C VAL A 231 -4.49 9.18 -4.65
N GLU A 232 -3.60 8.77 -3.74
CA GLU A 232 -2.76 9.66 -2.94
C GLU A 232 -1.31 9.16 -2.95
N SER A 233 -0.36 10.10 -2.94
CA SER A 233 1.05 9.79 -3.01
C SER A 233 1.84 10.91 -2.34
N ASP A 234 2.31 10.63 -1.13
CA ASP A 234 3.02 11.59 -0.28
C ASP A 234 4.47 11.18 -0.09
N LEU A 235 5.38 12.13 -0.23
CA LEU A 235 6.74 11.98 0.29
C LEU A 235 6.75 12.39 1.75
N LEU A 236 7.32 11.52 2.59
CA LEU A 236 7.40 11.74 4.02
C LEU A 236 8.84 12.14 4.40
N THR A 237 8.95 13.13 5.28
CA THR A 237 10.15 13.31 6.08
C THR A 237 10.25 12.19 7.13
N ILE A 238 11.44 11.98 7.70
CA ILE A 238 11.60 11.00 8.78
C ILE A 238 10.83 11.40 10.05
N GLU A 239 10.69 12.70 10.30
CA GLU A 239 9.91 13.23 11.42
C GLU A 239 8.44 12.86 11.26
N GLU A 240 7.83 13.18 10.11
CA GLU A 240 6.45 12.80 9.79
C GLU A 240 6.28 11.28 9.85
N ALA A 241 7.12 10.53 9.13
CA ALA A 241 7.05 9.09 9.07
C ALA A 241 7.11 8.44 10.46
N SER A 242 8.02 8.87 11.33
CA SER A 242 8.22 8.26 12.66
C SER A 242 7.07 8.53 13.64
N THR A 243 6.22 9.51 13.36
CA THR A 243 5.07 9.89 14.20
C THR A 243 3.75 9.28 13.74
N LEU A 244 3.69 8.69 12.54
CA LEU A 244 2.48 8.06 12.05
C LEU A 244 2.06 6.86 12.93
N PRO A 245 0.75 6.68 13.18
CA PRO A 245 0.24 5.49 13.86
C PRO A 245 0.67 4.22 13.13
N ASN A 246 1.21 3.25 13.86
CA ASN A 246 1.68 1.97 13.30
C ASN A 246 2.66 2.14 12.13
N THR A 247 3.45 3.21 12.16
CA THR A 247 4.51 3.47 11.18
C THR A 247 5.50 2.31 11.12
N ALA A 248 6.00 2.06 9.92
CA ALA A 248 7.06 1.09 9.71
C ALA A 248 8.45 1.62 10.09
N TRP A 249 8.60 2.91 10.44
CA TRP A 249 9.91 3.55 10.60
C TRP A 249 10.22 4.06 12.01
N ASN A 250 11.49 3.96 12.39
CA ASN A 250 12.08 4.63 13.54
C ASN A 250 12.65 5.99 13.13
N PRO A 251 12.85 6.94 14.07
CA PRO A 251 13.44 8.25 13.78
C PRO A 251 14.85 8.21 13.17
N ASP A 252 15.55 7.08 13.24
CA ASP A 252 16.90 6.87 12.70
C ASP A 252 16.90 6.24 11.30
N CYS A 253 15.76 6.26 10.60
CA CYS A 253 15.52 5.62 9.31
C CYS A 253 15.54 4.08 9.32
N SER A 254 15.68 3.42 10.48
CA SER A 254 15.53 1.97 10.55
C SER A 254 14.06 1.55 10.51
N VAL A 255 13.80 0.30 10.11
CA VAL A 255 12.44 -0.27 10.07
C VAL A 255 12.10 -0.86 11.43
N ARG A 256 10.88 -0.64 11.93
CA ARG A 256 10.38 -1.27 13.16
C ARG A 256 10.22 -2.78 12.94
N GLN A 257 10.67 -3.57 13.92
CA GLN A 257 10.45 -5.03 13.95
C GLN A 257 9.08 -5.34 14.57
#